data_AF-A0A257RW14-F1
#
_entry.id   AF-A0A257RW14-F1
#
_cell.length_a   1.000
_cell.length_b   1.000
_cell.length_c   1.000
_cell.angle_alpha   90.00
_cell.angle_beta   90.00
_cell.angle_gamma   90.00
#
_symmetry.space_group_name_H-M   'P 1'
#
loop_
_entity.id
_entity.type
_entity.pdbx_description
1 polymer ?
#
loop_
_entity_poly.entity_id
_entity_poly.type
_entity_poly.pdbx_seq_one_letter_code
_entity_poly.pdbx_strand_id
1 'polypeptide(L)'
;MTVEALRRRGEEMCRELGLESYRTGAGLSAESHFAEIFGRYPDLADEGAVVAARGHRELLEWVVDNRVGRAVAALDDRLHAWEARASITLPDGEALPYQRAAIETANAPERGRRLAIDAARRAVLAEPAAIRLERLTVERGLLAGLGMGDVVATRSRLSGVDLAALGESCAGFLAATDGLYHAALREVVPRELGIAPGEADRADAAYLFRGAGYDEYFPGGELLSIARRQLAEMGLDAEAEGRVRYDTADRERKRSRAFCSPARVPDEVYLV
;
A
#
# COMPACT_ATOMS: atom_id res chain seq x y z
N MET A 1 -29.08 9.11 -11.62
CA MET A 1 -28.77 9.26 -10.18
C MET A 1 -28.53 10.74 -9.87
N THR A 2 -28.89 11.24 -8.69
CA THR A 2 -28.55 12.62 -8.24
C THR A 2 -27.18 12.65 -7.55
N VAL A 3 -26.59 13.83 -7.34
CA VAL A 3 -25.30 13.95 -6.64
C VAL A 3 -25.40 13.49 -5.17
N GLU A 4 -26.51 13.77 -4.49
CA GLU A 4 -26.75 13.30 -3.12
C GLU A 4 -26.88 11.77 -3.06
N ALA A 5 -27.57 11.18 -4.04
CA ALA A 5 -27.68 9.73 -4.13
C ALA A 5 -26.32 9.07 -4.41
N LEU A 6 -25.51 9.68 -5.29
CA LEU A 6 -24.13 9.25 -5.57
C LEU A 6 -23.27 9.28 -4.30
N ARG A 7 -23.30 10.37 -3.54
CA ARG A 7 -22.56 10.50 -2.28
C ARG A 7 -22.97 9.43 -1.26
N ARG A 8 -24.26 9.33 -0.97
CA ARG A 8 -24.78 8.37 0.02
C ARG A 8 -24.42 6.93 -0.34
N ARG A 9 -24.65 6.52 -1.58
CA ARG A 9 -24.32 5.15 -2.03
C ARG A 9 -22.82 4.93 -2.14
N GLY A 10 -22.05 5.95 -2.52
CA GLY A 10 -20.59 5.93 -2.51
C GLY A 10 -20.02 5.72 -1.11
N GLU A 11 -20.57 6.39 -0.09
CA GLU A 11 -20.19 6.20 1.31
C GLU A 11 -20.52 4.79 1.81
N GLU A 12 -21.69 4.25 1.46
CA GLU A 12 -22.07 2.86 1.77
C GLU A 12 -21.05 1.87 1.17
N MET A 13 -20.70 2.03 -0.11
CA MET A 13 -19.72 1.18 -0.78
C MET A 13 -18.31 1.34 -0.17
N CYS A 14 -17.85 2.57 0.05
CA CYS A 14 -16.55 2.85 0.67
C CYS A 14 -16.44 2.19 2.05
N ARG A 15 -17.54 2.18 2.82
CA ARG A 15 -17.59 1.49 4.11
C ARG A 15 -17.42 -0.01 3.97
N GLU A 16 -18.09 -0.64 3.02
CA GLU A 16 -17.93 -2.07 2.77
C GLU A 16 -16.51 -2.41 2.31
N LEU A 17 -15.94 -1.63 1.39
CA LEU A 17 -14.56 -1.80 0.91
C LEU A 17 -13.52 -1.60 2.02
N GLY A 18 -13.74 -0.63 2.91
CA GLY A 18 -12.89 -0.39 4.08
C GLY A 18 -12.94 -1.56 5.06
N LEU A 19 -14.13 -2.05 5.40
CA LEU A 19 -14.26 -3.23 6.27
C LEU A 19 -13.64 -4.49 5.66
N GLU A 20 -13.75 -4.67 4.34
CA GLU A 20 -13.11 -5.78 3.64
C GLU A 20 -11.58 -5.66 3.68
N SER A 21 -11.05 -4.48 3.37
CA SER A 21 -9.62 -4.18 3.46
C SER A 21 -9.07 -4.42 4.87
N TYR A 22 -9.84 -4.04 5.89
CA TYR A 22 -9.52 -4.31 7.29
C TYR A 22 -9.46 -5.81 7.56
N ARG A 23 -10.52 -6.57 7.23
CA ARG A 23 -10.59 -8.01 7.52
C ARG A 23 -9.50 -8.80 6.82
N THR A 24 -9.27 -8.54 5.53
CA THR A 24 -8.22 -9.22 4.77
C THR A 24 -6.84 -8.81 5.26
N GLY A 25 -6.57 -7.50 5.41
CA GLY A 25 -5.25 -7.02 5.81
C GLY A 25 -4.87 -7.36 7.26
N ALA A 26 -5.84 -7.38 8.18
CA ALA A 26 -5.65 -7.78 9.58
C ALA A 26 -5.54 -9.30 9.76
N GLY A 27 -5.72 -10.11 8.70
CA GLY A 27 -5.68 -11.57 8.77
C GLY A 27 -6.91 -12.21 9.40
N LEU A 28 -8.04 -11.48 9.47
CA LEU A 28 -9.32 -11.97 9.99
C LEU A 28 -10.05 -12.82 8.93
N SER A 29 -9.89 -12.50 7.65
CA SER A 29 -10.40 -13.29 6.52
C SER A 29 -9.27 -14.01 5.78
N ALA A 30 -9.58 -15.18 5.21
CA ALA A 30 -8.66 -15.94 4.35
C ALA A 30 -8.65 -15.41 2.92
N GLU A 31 -9.79 -14.90 2.49
CA GLU A 31 -10.07 -14.48 1.13
C GLU A 31 -10.53 -13.03 1.15
N SER A 32 -10.35 -12.34 0.02
CA SER A 32 -10.96 -11.04 -0.22
C SER A 32 -12.12 -11.18 -1.19
N HIS A 33 -13.13 -10.34 -1.00
CA HIS A 33 -14.35 -10.33 -1.79
C HIS A 33 -14.61 -8.94 -2.41
N PHE A 34 -13.55 -8.27 -2.88
CA PHE A 34 -13.67 -6.92 -3.46
C PHE A 34 -14.58 -6.95 -4.69
N ALA A 35 -14.46 -7.94 -5.57
CA ALA A 35 -15.28 -8.05 -6.77
C ALA A 35 -16.78 -8.19 -6.44
N GLU A 36 -17.11 -8.90 -5.37
CA GLU A 36 -18.49 -9.04 -4.90
C GLU A 36 -19.05 -7.70 -4.42
N ILE A 37 -18.27 -6.95 -3.63
CA ILE A 37 -18.65 -5.63 -3.13
C ILE A 37 -18.92 -4.69 -4.31
N PHE A 38 -17.98 -4.55 -5.25
CA PHE A 38 -18.21 -3.73 -6.44
C PHE A 38 -19.42 -4.19 -7.27
N GLY A 39 -19.71 -5.51 -7.27
CA GLY A 39 -20.88 -6.10 -7.92
C GLY A 39 -22.22 -5.64 -7.33
N ARG A 40 -22.27 -5.24 -6.05
CA ARG A 40 -23.47 -4.69 -5.40
C ARG A 40 -23.78 -3.24 -5.78
N TYR A 41 -22.81 -2.51 -6.33
CA TYR A 41 -22.92 -1.09 -6.66
C TYR A 41 -22.63 -0.78 -8.14
N PRO A 42 -23.26 -1.49 -9.10
CA PRO A 42 -22.98 -1.28 -10.53
C PRO A 42 -23.35 0.13 -11.01
N ASP A 43 -24.35 0.74 -10.38
CA ASP A 43 -24.82 2.09 -10.66
C ASP A 43 -23.79 3.18 -10.32
N LEU A 44 -22.84 2.91 -9.42
CA LEU A 44 -21.78 3.86 -9.05
C LEU A 44 -20.67 3.94 -10.10
N ALA A 45 -20.66 3.02 -11.08
CA ALA A 45 -19.68 2.96 -12.15
C ALA A 45 -20.29 3.28 -13.53
N ASP A 46 -21.59 3.54 -13.63
CA ASP A 46 -22.26 3.80 -14.90
C ASP A 46 -22.12 5.26 -15.38
N GLU A 47 -22.64 5.57 -16.57
CA GLU A 47 -22.66 6.95 -17.12
C GLU A 47 -23.50 7.92 -16.30
N GLY A 48 -24.53 7.42 -15.61
CA GLY A 48 -25.34 8.21 -14.68
C GLY A 48 -24.52 8.74 -13.49
N ALA A 49 -23.58 7.94 -12.97
CA ALA A 49 -22.64 8.39 -11.94
C ALA A 49 -21.71 9.49 -12.43
N VAL A 50 -21.17 9.36 -13.65
CA VAL A 50 -20.32 10.41 -14.25
C VAL A 50 -21.11 11.69 -14.44
N VAL A 51 -22.34 11.61 -14.97
CA VAL A 51 -23.20 12.79 -15.15
C VAL A 51 -23.52 13.45 -13.81
N ALA A 52 -23.83 12.67 -12.77
CA ALA A 52 -24.10 13.19 -11.43
C ALA A 52 -22.86 13.86 -10.79
N ALA A 53 -21.66 13.38 -11.10
CA ALA A 53 -20.41 13.95 -10.62
C ALA A 53 -19.92 15.18 -11.42
N ARG A 54 -20.53 15.51 -12.57
CA ARG A 54 -20.12 16.67 -13.37
C ARG A 54 -20.25 17.96 -12.56
N GLY A 55 -19.21 18.79 -12.62
CA GLY A 55 -19.12 20.02 -11.83
C GLY A 55 -18.52 19.82 -10.42
N HIS A 56 -18.28 18.58 -10.00
CA HIS A 56 -17.62 18.24 -8.74
C HIS A 56 -16.37 17.39 -9.03
N ARG A 57 -15.20 18.03 -9.12
CA ARG A 57 -13.94 17.38 -9.56
C ARG A 57 -13.60 16.15 -8.71
N GLU A 58 -13.69 16.26 -7.39
CA GLU A 58 -13.35 15.19 -6.44
C GLU A 58 -14.30 14.00 -6.58
N LEU A 59 -15.59 14.25 -6.82
CA LEU A 59 -16.55 13.18 -7.11
C LEU A 59 -16.30 12.53 -8.47
N LEU A 60 -15.89 13.32 -9.47
CA LEU A 60 -15.59 12.79 -10.79
C LEU A 60 -14.35 11.91 -10.75
N GLU A 61 -13.30 12.34 -10.05
CA GLU A 61 -12.11 11.53 -9.76
C GLU A 61 -12.50 10.22 -9.08
N TRP A 62 -13.30 10.30 -8.01
CA TRP A 62 -13.78 9.11 -7.30
C TRP A 62 -14.61 8.17 -8.17
N VAL A 63 -15.52 8.68 -9.02
CA VAL A 63 -16.32 7.85 -9.94
C VAL A 63 -15.42 7.14 -10.96
N VAL A 64 -14.41 7.83 -11.49
CA VAL A 64 -13.43 7.23 -12.40
C VAL A 64 -12.61 6.15 -11.69
N ASP A 65 -12.15 6.41 -10.46
CA ASP A 65 -11.45 5.41 -9.65
C ASP A 65 -12.33 4.22 -9.32
N ASN A 66 -13.62 4.44 -9.03
CA ASN A 66 -14.58 3.38 -8.81
C ASN A 66 -14.77 2.51 -10.07
N ARG A 67 -14.85 3.13 -11.26
CA ARG A 67 -14.90 2.39 -12.54
C ARG A 67 -13.68 1.50 -12.74
N VAL A 68 -12.49 2.04 -12.49
CA VAL A 68 -11.23 1.29 -12.58
C VAL A 68 -11.22 0.17 -11.55
N GLY A 69 -11.49 0.49 -10.27
CA GLY A 69 -11.55 -0.44 -9.15
C GLY A 69 -12.47 -1.62 -9.43
N ARG A 70 -13.71 -1.35 -9.86
CA ARG A 70 -14.66 -2.39 -10.26
C ARG A 70 -14.13 -3.29 -11.37
N ALA A 71 -13.49 -2.71 -12.38
CA ALA A 71 -12.99 -3.47 -13.52
C ALA A 71 -11.80 -4.38 -13.16
N VAL A 72 -11.01 -4.02 -12.15
CA VAL A 72 -9.83 -4.77 -11.73
C VAL A 72 -10.02 -5.56 -10.42
N ALA A 73 -11.16 -5.44 -9.77
CA ALA A 73 -11.41 -6.05 -8.45
C ALA A 73 -11.16 -7.56 -8.42
N ALA A 74 -11.55 -8.29 -9.48
CA ALA A 74 -11.27 -9.72 -9.57
C ALA A 74 -9.77 -10.04 -9.70
N LEU A 75 -8.98 -9.14 -10.30
CA LEU A 75 -7.52 -9.26 -10.35
C LEU A 75 -6.90 -9.00 -8.98
N ASP A 76 -7.45 -8.04 -8.22
CA ASP A 76 -7.03 -7.78 -6.86
C ASP A 76 -7.37 -8.96 -5.94
N ASP A 77 -8.55 -9.57 -6.06
CA ASP A 77 -8.91 -10.79 -5.32
C ASP A 77 -7.99 -11.97 -5.66
N ARG A 78 -7.68 -12.16 -6.96
CA ARG A 78 -6.70 -13.17 -7.41
C ARG A 78 -5.32 -12.91 -6.83
N LEU A 79 -4.87 -11.66 -6.79
CA LEU A 79 -3.57 -11.29 -6.24
C LEU A 79 -3.51 -11.54 -4.72
N HIS A 80 -4.56 -11.19 -3.98
CA HIS A 80 -4.67 -11.51 -2.55
C HIS A 80 -4.62 -13.02 -2.32
N ALA A 81 -5.42 -13.78 -3.08
CA ALA A 81 -5.45 -15.23 -3.01
C ALA A 81 -4.09 -15.87 -3.32
N TRP A 82 -3.35 -15.31 -4.29
CA TRP A 82 -1.99 -15.73 -4.60
C TRP A 82 -1.03 -15.43 -3.44
N GLU A 83 -1.03 -14.19 -2.93
CA GLU A 83 -0.15 -13.78 -1.82
C GLU A 83 -0.37 -14.61 -0.56
N ALA A 84 -1.61 -14.98 -0.27
CA ALA A 84 -1.98 -15.79 0.90
C ALA A 84 -1.50 -17.26 0.81
N ARG A 85 -1.36 -17.80 -0.40
CA ARG A 85 -0.98 -19.21 -0.64
C ARG A 85 0.50 -19.36 -0.97
N ALA A 86 1.13 -18.30 -1.49
CA ALA A 86 2.48 -18.35 -1.99
C ALA A 86 3.49 -18.62 -0.85
N SER A 87 4.40 -19.55 -1.11
CA SER A 87 5.57 -19.84 -0.29
C SER A 87 6.82 -19.70 -1.14
N ILE A 88 7.92 -19.33 -0.51
CA ILE A 88 9.25 -19.36 -1.09
C ILE A 88 10.05 -20.48 -0.41
N THR A 89 11.01 -21.05 -1.12
CA THR A 89 11.93 -22.07 -0.58
C THR A 89 13.36 -21.55 -0.69
N LEU A 90 14.07 -21.55 0.43
CA LEU A 90 15.47 -21.15 0.50
C LEU A 90 16.40 -22.30 0.06
N PRO A 91 17.68 -22.03 -0.27
CA PRO A 91 18.62 -23.06 -0.71
C PRO A 91 18.88 -24.19 0.29
N ASP A 92 18.66 -23.93 1.59
CA ASP A 92 18.77 -24.92 2.68
C ASP A 92 17.51 -25.78 2.87
N GLY A 93 16.47 -25.54 2.06
CA GLY A 93 15.18 -26.24 2.12
C GLY A 93 14.16 -25.60 3.06
N GLU A 94 14.48 -24.52 3.77
CA GLU A 94 13.52 -23.79 4.59
C GLU A 94 12.40 -23.20 3.71
N ALA A 95 11.15 -23.40 4.12
CA ALA A 95 9.98 -22.83 3.46
C ALA A 95 9.46 -21.64 4.27
N LEU A 96 9.26 -20.50 3.60
CA LEU A 96 8.73 -19.28 4.20
C LEU A 96 7.48 -18.80 3.45
N PRO A 97 6.41 -18.39 4.14
CA PRO A 97 5.31 -17.70 3.50
C PRO A 97 5.81 -16.45 2.76
N TYR A 98 5.34 -16.24 1.52
CA TYR A 98 5.78 -15.11 0.69
C TYR A 98 5.57 -13.76 1.37
N GLN A 99 4.47 -13.61 2.13
CA GLN A 99 4.15 -12.38 2.88
C GLN A 99 5.16 -12.05 3.99
N ARG A 100 5.85 -13.07 4.52
CA ARG A 100 6.90 -12.89 5.54
C ARG A 100 8.24 -12.55 4.93
N ALA A 101 8.51 -12.91 3.67
CA ALA A 101 9.82 -12.72 3.05
C ALA A 101 10.37 -11.29 3.22
N ALA A 102 9.54 -10.25 3.10
CA ALA A 102 9.99 -8.87 3.27
C ALA A 102 10.50 -8.56 4.69
N ILE A 103 9.75 -8.99 5.72
CA ILE A 103 10.16 -8.77 7.12
C ILE A 103 11.34 -9.66 7.49
N GLU A 104 11.40 -10.89 6.98
CA GLU A 104 12.54 -11.79 7.20
C GLU A 104 13.83 -11.25 6.54
N THR A 105 13.76 -10.71 5.32
CA THR A 105 14.91 -10.03 4.68
C THR A 105 15.40 -8.86 5.52
N ALA A 106 14.47 -8.02 6.02
CA ALA A 106 14.80 -6.83 6.78
C ALA A 106 15.39 -7.13 8.17
N ASN A 107 15.07 -8.29 8.75
CA ASN A 107 15.56 -8.68 10.09
C ASN A 107 16.75 -9.66 10.05
N ALA A 108 17.17 -10.17 8.89
CA ALA A 108 18.26 -11.13 8.83
C ALA A 108 19.65 -10.44 8.90
N PRO A 109 20.42 -10.58 10.00
CA PRO A 109 21.75 -9.97 10.12
C PRO A 109 22.78 -10.60 9.18
N GLU A 110 22.60 -11.89 8.90
CA GLU A 110 23.40 -12.68 7.97
C GLU A 110 23.13 -12.27 6.51
N ARG A 111 24.11 -11.64 5.85
CA ARG A 111 23.97 -11.18 4.46
C ARG A 111 23.62 -12.30 3.49
N GLY A 112 24.25 -13.47 3.64
CA GLY A 112 23.95 -14.64 2.81
C GLY A 112 22.48 -15.04 2.88
N ARG A 113 21.90 -15.06 4.10
CA ARG A 113 20.48 -15.33 4.31
C ARG A 113 19.59 -14.26 3.68
N ARG A 114 19.91 -12.97 3.84
CA ARG A 114 19.15 -11.88 3.20
C ARG A 114 19.05 -12.04 1.69
N LEU A 115 20.19 -12.26 1.04
CA LEU A 115 20.27 -12.43 -0.41
C LEU A 115 19.52 -13.68 -0.87
N ALA A 116 19.59 -14.77 -0.11
CA ALA A 116 18.85 -16.00 -0.39
C ALA A 116 17.32 -15.78 -0.34
N ILE A 117 16.82 -15.07 0.68
CA ILE A 117 15.39 -14.75 0.80
C ILE A 117 14.93 -13.87 -0.36
N ASP A 118 15.65 -12.79 -0.70
CA ASP A 118 15.24 -11.90 -1.80
C ASP A 118 15.32 -12.61 -3.16
N ALA A 119 16.32 -13.46 -3.40
CA ALA A 119 16.41 -14.28 -4.60
C ALA A 119 15.22 -15.26 -4.72
N ALA A 120 14.91 -16.01 -3.67
CA ALA A 120 13.77 -16.93 -3.63
C ALA A 120 12.44 -16.19 -3.81
N ARG A 121 12.31 -15.00 -3.22
CA ARG A 121 11.15 -14.12 -3.40
C ARG A 121 10.99 -13.66 -4.85
N ARG A 122 12.06 -13.30 -5.55
CA ARG A 122 12.00 -12.90 -6.96
C ARG A 122 11.63 -14.06 -7.89
N ALA A 123 12.05 -15.28 -7.57
CA ALA A 123 11.80 -16.47 -8.39
C ALA A 123 10.30 -16.78 -8.56
N VAL A 124 9.45 -16.38 -7.61
CA VAL A 124 8.00 -16.65 -7.65
C VAL A 124 7.17 -15.50 -8.24
N LEU A 125 7.78 -14.42 -8.72
CA LEU A 125 7.04 -13.21 -9.12
C LEU A 125 6.38 -13.26 -10.50
N ALA A 126 6.56 -14.33 -11.29
CA ALA A 126 6.04 -14.39 -12.65
C ALA A 126 4.51 -14.20 -12.74
N GLU A 127 3.76 -14.98 -11.97
CA GLU A 127 2.29 -14.89 -11.91
C GLU A 127 1.79 -13.55 -11.36
N PRO A 128 2.22 -13.07 -10.18
CA PRO A 128 1.73 -11.80 -9.64
C PRO A 128 2.21 -10.58 -10.46
N ALA A 129 3.29 -10.69 -11.24
CA ALA A 129 3.68 -9.68 -12.20
C ALA A 129 2.73 -9.66 -13.41
N ALA A 130 2.33 -10.82 -13.92
CA ALA A 130 1.35 -10.93 -15.01
C ALA A 130 -0.01 -10.33 -14.60
N ILE A 131 -0.50 -10.64 -13.39
CA ILE A 131 -1.75 -10.06 -12.86
C ILE A 131 -1.65 -8.54 -12.75
N ARG A 132 -0.53 -8.01 -12.24
CA ARG A 132 -0.31 -6.55 -12.14
C ARG A 132 -0.23 -5.87 -13.51
N LEU A 133 0.35 -6.54 -14.51
CA LEU A 133 0.41 -6.04 -15.88
C LEU A 133 -0.98 -6.02 -16.53
N GLU A 134 -1.79 -7.07 -16.31
CA GLU A 134 -3.19 -7.13 -16.77
C GLU A 134 -3.99 -5.98 -16.16
N ARG A 135 -3.90 -5.79 -14.83
CA ARG A 135 -4.53 -4.67 -14.10
C ARG A 135 -4.13 -3.31 -14.68
N LEU A 136 -2.83 -3.09 -14.90
CA LEU A 136 -2.32 -1.84 -15.49
C LEU A 136 -2.87 -1.63 -16.92
N THR A 137 -2.97 -2.69 -17.71
CA THR A 137 -3.50 -2.63 -19.08
C THR A 137 -4.98 -2.24 -19.08
N VAL A 138 -5.78 -2.86 -18.20
CA VAL A 138 -7.20 -2.53 -18.03
C VAL A 138 -7.39 -1.07 -17.60
N GLU A 139 -6.65 -0.62 -16.58
CA GLU A 139 -6.71 0.76 -16.10
C GLU A 139 -6.37 1.75 -17.24
N ARG A 140 -5.28 1.50 -17.97
CA ARG A 140 -4.88 2.36 -19.10
C ARG A 140 -5.94 2.43 -20.18
N GLY A 141 -6.56 1.29 -20.52
CA GLY A 141 -7.64 1.24 -21.52
C GLY A 141 -8.86 2.05 -21.10
N LEU A 142 -9.26 1.95 -19.83
CA LEU A 142 -10.39 2.71 -19.28
C LEU A 142 -10.12 4.21 -19.28
N LEU A 143 -8.95 4.63 -18.81
CA LEU A 143 -8.57 6.05 -18.76
C LEU A 143 -8.43 6.65 -20.15
N ALA A 144 -7.86 5.92 -21.11
CA ALA A 144 -7.77 6.37 -22.50
C ALA A 144 -9.16 6.59 -23.12
N GLY A 145 -10.16 5.77 -22.75
CA GLY A 145 -11.54 5.90 -23.21
C GLY A 145 -12.26 7.17 -22.73
N LEU A 146 -11.71 7.89 -21.74
CA LEU A 146 -12.31 9.14 -21.24
C LEU A 146 -12.08 10.35 -22.15
N GLY A 147 -11.20 10.24 -23.16
CA GLY A 147 -10.89 11.34 -24.08
C GLY A 147 -10.16 12.52 -23.42
N MET A 148 -9.54 12.30 -22.25
CA MET A 148 -8.84 13.33 -21.47
C MET A 148 -7.33 13.40 -21.74
N GLY A 149 -6.87 12.75 -22.80
CA GLY A 149 -5.45 12.64 -23.15
C GLY A 149 -4.88 11.29 -22.73
N ASP A 150 -3.57 11.23 -22.53
CA ASP A 150 -2.94 10.04 -21.96
C ASP A 150 -3.30 9.88 -20.46
N VAL A 151 -2.78 8.80 -19.86
CA VAL A 151 -3.04 8.47 -18.45
C VAL A 151 -2.56 9.56 -17.51
N VAL A 152 -1.41 10.18 -17.79
CA VAL A 152 -0.83 11.23 -16.93
C VAL A 152 -1.66 12.49 -17.02
N ALA A 153 -2.04 12.91 -18.23
CA ALA A 153 -2.93 14.05 -18.45
C ALA A 153 -4.29 13.84 -17.79
N THR A 154 -4.85 12.63 -17.91
CA THR A 154 -6.13 12.26 -17.28
C THR A 154 -6.03 12.34 -15.76
N ARG A 155 -4.99 11.74 -15.16
CA ARG A 155 -4.76 11.75 -13.70
C ARG A 155 -4.46 13.14 -13.17
N SER A 156 -3.71 13.96 -13.89
CA SER A 156 -3.43 15.36 -13.55
C SER A 156 -4.72 16.18 -13.50
N ARG A 157 -5.60 16.03 -14.51
CA ARG A 157 -6.89 16.74 -14.57
C ARG A 157 -7.85 16.32 -13.46
N LEU A 158 -7.97 15.01 -13.20
CA LEU A 158 -8.87 14.49 -12.17
C LEU A 158 -8.40 14.89 -10.77
N SER A 159 -7.12 14.65 -10.47
CA SER A 159 -6.54 14.94 -9.15
C SER A 159 -6.33 16.44 -8.88
N GLY A 160 -6.36 17.28 -9.93
CA GLY A 160 -6.08 18.71 -9.82
C GLY A 160 -4.62 19.00 -9.50
N VAL A 161 -3.76 17.98 -9.50
CA VAL A 161 -2.33 18.09 -9.25
C VAL A 161 -1.61 18.17 -10.60
N ASP A 162 -0.82 19.23 -10.79
CA ASP A 162 0.07 19.32 -11.94
C ASP A 162 1.21 18.30 -11.82
N LEU A 163 0.99 17.13 -12.43
CA LEU A 163 1.96 16.03 -12.41
C LEU A 163 3.26 16.35 -13.16
N ALA A 164 3.24 17.29 -14.12
CA ALA A 164 4.46 17.70 -14.82
C ALA A 164 5.32 18.58 -13.91
N ALA A 165 4.71 19.60 -13.29
CA ALA A 165 5.41 20.46 -12.32
C ALA A 165 5.88 19.66 -11.09
N LEU A 166 5.11 18.65 -10.65
CA LEU A 166 5.55 17.71 -9.62
C LEU A 166 6.78 16.91 -10.06
N GLY A 167 6.80 16.44 -11.31
CA GLY A 167 7.96 15.75 -11.89
C GLY A 167 9.22 16.61 -11.90
N GLU A 168 9.11 17.88 -12.30
CA GLU A 168 10.21 18.85 -12.27
C GLU A 168 10.72 19.09 -10.83
N SER A 169 9.81 19.24 -9.88
CA SER A 169 10.14 19.40 -8.46
C SER A 169 10.88 18.19 -7.90
N CYS A 170 10.43 16.98 -8.24
CA CYS A 170 11.11 15.74 -7.89
C CYS A 170 12.51 15.64 -8.50
N ALA A 171 12.69 16.02 -9.77
CA ALA A 171 13.99 16.03 -10.42
C ALA A 171 14.95 17.03 -9.76
N GLY A 172 14.46 18.23 -9.42
CA GLY A 172 15.23 19.22 -8.66
C GLY A 172 15.64 18.73 -7.28
N PHE A 173 14.73 18.06 -6.56
CA PHE A 173 15.03 17.46 -5.25
C PHE A 173 16.10 16.36 -5.35
N LEU A 174 16.01 15.47 -6.35
CA LEU A 174 17.04 14.45 -6.59
C LEU A 174 18.40 15.07 -6.85
N ALA A 175 18.48 16.09 -7.72
CA ALA A 175 19.74 16.78 -7.99
C ALA A 175 20.31 17.48 -6.74
N ALA A 176 19.45 18.11 -5.93
CA ALA A 176 19.86 18.80 -4.70
C ALA A 176 20.32 17.83 -3.58
N THR A 177 19.82 16.60 -3.57
CA THR A 177 20.12 15.60 -2.52
C THR A 177 21.11 14.52 -2.94
N ASP A 178 21.50 14.46 -4.21
CA ASP A 178 22.44 13.48 -4.77
C ASP A 178 23.75 13.36 -3.96
N GLY A 179 24.40 14.50 -3.73
CA GLY A 179 25.67 14.54 -2.98
C GLY A 179 25.50 14.10 -1.52
N LEU A 180 24.40 14.48 -0.86
CA LEU A 180 24.08 14.07 0.51
C LEU A 180 23.83 12.55 0.58
N TYR A 181 23.08 12.03 -0.38
CA TYR A 181 22.78 10.60 -0.47
C TYR A 181 24.07 9.79 -0.66
N HIS A 182 24.94 10.17 -1.60
CA HIS A 182 26.21 9.48 -1.83
C HIS A 182 27.22 9.64 -0.69
N ALA A 183 27.19 10.75 0.06
CA ALA A 183 27.99 10.89 1.28
C ALA A 183 27.50 9.94 2.37
N ALA A 184 26.19 9.92 2.63
CA ALA A 184 25.58 9.03 3.62
C ALA A 184 25.84 7.55 3.29
N LEU A 185 25.69 7.13 2.02
CA LEU A 185 25.97 5.75 1.62
C LEU A 185 27.44 5.34 1.86
N ARG A 186 28.39 6.23 1.55
CA ARG A 186 29.83 5.97 1.76
C ARG A 186 30.21 5.79 3.22
N GLU A 187 29.47 6.41 4.13
CA GLU A 187 29.66 6.25 5.57
C GLU A 187 28.92 5.02 6.11
N VAL A 188 27.63 4.94 5.83
CA VAL A 188 26.71 4.03 6.50
C VAL A 188 26.88 2.59 5.99
N VAL A 189 27.07 2.37 4.68
CA VAL A 189 27.16 1.00 4.14
C VAL A 189 28.37 0.23 4.69
N PRO A 190 29.61 0.77 4.68
CA PRO A 190 30.74 0.08 5.29
C PRO A 190 30.57 -0.11 6.80
N ARG A 191 30.02 0.88 7.51
CA ARG A 191 29.85 0.85 8.96
C ARG A 191 28.85 -0.22 9.41
N GLU A 192 27.69 -0.28 8.78
CA GLU A 192 26.58 -1.14 9.20
C GLU A 192 26.62 -2.53 8.55
N LEU A 193 27.18 -2.64 7.34
CA LEU A 193 27.14 -3.87 6.54
C LEU A 193 28.51 -4.49 6.26
N GLY A 194 29.61 -3.77 6.53
CA GLY A 194 30.97 -4.26 6.28
C GLY A 194 31.33 -4.46 4.80
N ILE A 195 30.62 -3.79 3.88
CA ILE A 195 30.83 -3.87 2.42
C ILE A 195 31.00 -2.48 1.80
N ALA A 196 31.48 -2.39 0.56
CA ALA A 196 31.51 -1.14 -0.18
C ALA A 196 30.11 -0.77 -0.72
N PRO A 197 29.78 0.53 -0.88
CA PRO A 197 28.48 0.96 -1.42
C PRO A 197 28.10 0.33 -2.77
N GLY A 198 29.08 0.08 -3.64
CA GLY A 198 28.85 -0.54 -4.96
C GLY A 198 28.55 -2.04 -4.91
N GLU A 199 28.73 -2.69 -3.76
CA GLU A 199 28.45 -4.12 -3.55
C GLU A 199 27.07 -4.37 -2.93
N ALA A 200 26.39 -3.33 -2.46
CA ALA A 200 25.10 -3.43 -1.79
C ALA A 200 23.98 -3.78 -2.79
N ASP A 201 23.11 -4.72 -2.41
CA ASP A 201 21.90 -5.07 -3.16
C ASP A 201 20.65 -4.50 -2.46
N ARG A 202 19.49 -4.60 -3.12
CA ARG A 202 18.17 -4.24 -2.58
C ARG A 202 17.86 -4.89 -1.24
N ALA A 203 18.32 -6.13 -1.04
CA ALA A 203 18.16 -6.86 0.22
C ALA A 203 18.98 -6.25 1.36
N ASP A 204 20.17 -5.72 1.05
CA ASP A 204 21.02 -5.02 2.02
C ASP A 204 20.39 -3.68 2.42
N ALA A 205 19.79 -2.96 1.47
CA ALA A 205 19.01 -1.76 1.76
C ALA A 205 17.84 -2.06 2.72
N ALA A 206 17.08 -3.14 2.51
CA ALA A 206 15.97 -3.50 3.40
C ALA A 206 16.41 -3.70 4.86
N TYR A 207 17.55 -4.34 5.09
CA TYR A 207 18.12 -4.51 6.41
C TYR A 207 18.65 -3.19 7.00
N LEU A 208 19.34 -2.40 6.19
CA LEU A 208 19.85 -1.10 6.63
C LEU A 208 18.72 -0.15 7.07
N PHE A 209 17.66 -0.04 6.27
CA PHE A 209 16.50 0.81 6.56
C PHE A 209 15.65 0.31 7.73
N ARG A 210 15.73 -0.99 8.09
CA ARG A 210 15.07 -1.52 9.28
C ARG A 210 15.62 -0.88 10.56
N GLY A 211 16.89 -0.48 10.56
CA GLY A 211 17.48 0.27 11.65
C GLY A 211 17.59 -0.53 12.94
N ALA A 212 18.10 -1.76 12.87
CA ALA A 212 18.02 -2.69 13.99
C ALA A 212 18.74 -2.27 15.28
N GLY A 213 19.73 -1.39 15.16
CA GLY A 213 20.39 -0.78 16.32
C GLY A 213 19.48 0.08 17.19
N TYR A 214 18.26 0.42 16.74
CA TYR A 214 17.34 1.24 17.52
C TYR A 214 16.34 0.44 18.38
N ASP A 215 16.28 -0.89 18.25
CA ASP A 215 15.26 -1.71 18.94
C ASP A 215 15.30 -1.56 20.47
N GLU A 216 16.49 -1.39 21.05
CA GLU A 216 16.64 -1.23 22.49
C GLU A 216 15.96 0.04 23.03
N TYR A 217 15.81 1.07 22.20
CA TYR A 217 15.15 2.33 22.55
C TYR A 217 13.65 2.32 22.32
N PHE A 218 13.14 1.32 21.59
CA PHE A 218 11.74 1.20 21.19
C PHE A 218 11.18 -0.20 21.47
N PRO A 219 11.11 -0.62 22.75
CA PRO A 219 10.64 -1.96 23.08
C PRO A 219 9.19 -2.15 22.63
N GLY A 220 8.93 -3.28 21.96
CA GLY A 220 7.64 -3.56 21.32
C GLY A 220 6.42 -3.41 22.24
N GLY A 221 6.56 -3.78 23.51
CA GLY A 221 5.49 -3.65 24.52
C GLY A 221 5.13 -2.21 24.90
N GLU A 222 5.98 -1.23 24.59
CA GLU A 222 5.79 0.18 24.93
C GLU A 222 5.50 1.07 23.72
N LEU A 223 5.63 0.56 22.49
CA LEU A 223 5.46 1.36 21.27
C LEU A 223 4.13 2.13 21.26
N LEU A 224 3.03 1.46 21.62
CA LEU A 224 1.71 2.07 21.62
C LEU A 224 1.53 3.09 22.75
N SER A 225 2.12 2.85 23.93
CA SER A 225 2.04 3.82 25.03
C SER A 225 2.89 5.07 24.74
N ILE A 226 4.06 4.90 24.13
CA ILE A 226 4.93 5.98 23.67
C ILE A 226 4.22 6.81 22.60
N ALA A 227 3.63 6.17 21.59
CA ALA A 227 2.90 6.86 20.53
C ALA A 227 1.71 7.65 21.07
N ARG A 228 0.90 7.06 21.97
CA ARG A 228 -0.22 7.75 22.64
C ARG A 228 0.25 8.95 23.46
N ARG A 229 1.35 8.81 24.20
CA ARG A 229 1.93 9.92 24.98
C ARG A 229 2.36 11.06 24.08
N GLN A 230 3.09 10.77 22.99
CA GLN A 230 3.54 11.78 22.03
C GLN A 230 2.36 12.55 21.42
N LEU A 231 1.29 11.86 21.01
CA LEU A 231 0.09 12.50 20.49
C LEU A 231 -0.59 13.38 21.55
N ALA A 232 -0.70 12.89 22.79
CA ALA A 232 -1.28 13.66 23.89
C ALA A 232 -0.48 14.94 24.20
N GLU A 233 0.86 14.87 24.16
CA GLU A 233 1.75 16.04 24.32
C GLU A 233 1.59 17.07 23.19
N MET A 234 1.18 16.62 21.99
CA MET A 234 0.80 17.49 20.87
C MET A 234 -0.66 17.98 20.95
N GLY A 235 -1.40 17.62 22.00
CA GLY A 235 -2.81 17.98 22.18
C GLY A 235 -3.78 17.15 21.33
N LEU A 236 -3.38 15.95 20.91
CA LEU A 236 -4.17 15.03 20.09
C LEU A 236 -4.60 13.80 20.91
N ASP A 237 -5.86 13.41 20.79
CA ASP A 237 -6.34 12.12 21.28
C ASP A 237 -6.07 11.04 20.23
N ALA A 238 -5.18 10.10 20.57
CA ALA A 238 -4.78 9.00 19.70
C ALA A 238 -5.93 8.09 19.28
N GLU A 239 -6.95 7.93 20.13
CA GLU A 239 -8.11 7.08 19.84
C GLU A 239 -9.32 7.88 19.33
N ALA A 240 -9.22 9.21 19.36
CA ALA A 240 -10.29 10.14 18.99
C ALA A 240 -11.64 9.73 19.57
N GLU A 241 -11.72 9.54 20.90
CA GLU A 241 -12.89 9.04 21.64
C GLU A 241 -13.35 7.64 21.20
N GLY A 242 -12.40 6.76 20.84
CA GLY A 242 -12.66 5.37 20.41
C GLY A 242 -13.04 5.20 18.94
N ARG A 243 -13.01 6.29 18.15
CA ARG A 243 -13.24 6.28 16.71
C ARG A 243 -12.07 5.69 15.94
N VAL A 244 -10.85 5.84 16.46
CA VAL A 244 -9.62 5.22 15.93
C VAL A 244 -9.27 4.00 16.77
N ARG A 245 -9.21 2.83 16.13
CA ARG A 245 -8.97 1.54 16.76
C ARG A 245 -7.64 0.97 16.31
N TYR A 246 -6.78 0.66 17.26
CA TYR A 246 -5.48 0.04 17.00
C TYR A 246 -5.62 -1.49 17.03
N ASP A 247 -5.38 -2.15 15.91
CA ASP A 247 -5.30 -3.61 15.78
C ASP A 247 -3.85 -4.04 15.64
N THR A 248 -3.13 -4.06 16.76
CA THR A 248 -1.70 -4.42 16.80
C THR A 248 -1.46 -5.91 17.03
N ALA A 249 -2.51 -6.74 17.03
CA ALA A 249 -2.36 -8.17 17.31
C ALA A 249 -1.64 -8.88 16.16
N ASP A 250 -0.70 -9.76 16.52
CA ASP A 250 -0.04 -10.64 15.57
C ASP A 250 -0.96 -11.79 15.17
N ARG A 251 -1.09 -12.02 13.87
CA ARG A 251 -1.84 -13.17 13.32
C ARG A 251 -1.05 -13.72 12.13
N GLU A 252 -1.08 -15.03 11.96
CA GLU A 252 -0.33 -15.73 10.90
C GLU A 252 -0.58 -15.16 9.49
N ARG A 253 -1.84 -14.78 9.22
CA ARG A 253 -2.27 -14.23 7.92
C ARG A 253 -2.26 -12.69 7.87
N LYS A 254 -1.87 -12.02 8.96
CA LYS A 254 -1.86 -10.55 8.99
C LYS A 254 -0.75 -10.05 8.08
N ARG A 255 -1.06 -9.01 7.29
CA ARG A 255 -0.05 -8.36 6.46
C ARG A 255 1.04 -7.75 7.35
N SER A 256 2.29 -7.95 6.96
CA SER A 256 3.47 -7.45 7.69
C SER A 256 3.64 -5.92 7.61
N ARG A 257 2.90 -5.23 6.74
CA ARG A 257 2.98 -3.78 6.55
C ARG A 257 1.79 -3.09 7.20
N ALA A 258 2.08 -2.08 8.01
CA ALA A 258 1.07 -1.24 8.64
C ALA A 258 0.19 -0.51 7.60
N PHE A 259 -1.09 -0.38 7.89
CA PHE A 259 -2.04 0.37 7.05
C PHE A 259 -3.19 0.97 7.88
N CYS A 260 -3.93 1.88 7.25
CA CYS A 260 -5.13 2.48 7.80
C CYS A 260 -6.34 2.06 6.97
N SER A 261 -7.42 1.62 7.62
CA SER A 261 -8.70 1.33 6.98
C SER A 261 -9.81 2.24 7.52
N PRO A 262 -10.20 3.29 6.78
CA PRO A 262 -11.30 4.17 7.15
C PRO A 262 -12.65 3.53 6.81
N ALA A 263 -13.17 2.66 7.68
CA ALA A 263 -14.44 1.97 7.47
C ALA A 263 -15.64 2.93 7.51
N ARG A 264 -15.65 3.96 8.36
CA ARG A 264 -16.66 5.03 8.33
C ARG A 264 -16.05 6.29 8.89
N VAL A 265 -15.79 7.29 8.07
CA VAL A 265 -15.19 8.56 8.55
C VAL A 265 -16.30 9.47 9.09
N PRO A 266 -16.14 10.10 10.27
CA PRO A 266 -15.00 9.99 11.19
C PRO A 266 -15.12 8.87 12.24
N ASP A 267 -16.23 8.15 12.29
CA ASP A 267 -16.62 7.33 13.45
C ASP A 267 -15.90 5.99 13.66
N GLU A 268 -15.28 5.44 12.61
CA GLU A 268 -14.74 4.08 12.60
C GLU A 268 -13.52 3.98 11.66
N VAL A 269 -12.33 4.01 12.24
CA VAL A 269 -11.05 3.91 11.54
C VAL A 269 -10.19 2.85 12.24
N TYR A 270 -9.62 1.94 11.47
CA TYR A 270 -8.71 0.91 11.97
C TYR A 270 -7.26 1.23 11.58
N LEU A 271 -6.36 1.28 12.55
CA LEU A 271 -4.91 1.29 12.37
C LEU A 271 -4.39 -0.12 12.62
N VAL A 272 -3.87 -0.77 11.59
CA VAL A 272 -3.55 -2.22 11.55
C VAL A 272 -2.07 -2.43 11.34
#